data_AF-A0A8K0Q8V7-F1
#
_entry.id   AF-A0A8K0Q8V7-F1
#
_cell.length_a   1.000
_cell.length_b   1.000
_cell.length_c   1.000
_cell.angle_alpha   90.00
_cell.angle_beta   90.00
_cell.angle_gamma   90.00
#
_symmetry.space_group_name_H-M   'P 1'
#
loop_
_entity.id
_entity.type
_entity.pdbx_description
1 polymer ?
#
loop_
_entity_poly.entity_id
_entity_poly.type
_entity_poly.pdbx_seq_one_letter_code
_entity_poly.pdbx_strand_id
1 'polypeptide(L)'
;MARWPTSYCSSNILPSQTYASAGEWYSTLSDIHMAQLAFQHNDAVEDKEDAGDKYVARQLFRNLAAKGRLVPESSKSDGEFRLFSEDFRPANVLLSEHLQVVGVIDWEFAYAAPSQCSFDPPSWDKRAWMLNYAVRKSWAFDFIWWKFLDESYFGPNENQDYQARVGLLSESQRKVMELFVVRKMEESGNRKIIEWSDEDAADRLAEVLI
;
A
#
# COMPACT_ATOMS: atom_id res chain seq x y z
N MET A 1 -1.84 -9.93 6.77
CA MET A 1 -2.10 -8.51 7.12
C MET A 1 -0.73 -7.88 7.23
N ALA A 2 -0.41 -6.83 6.46
CA ALA A 2 0.78 -6.04 6.74
C ALA A 2 0.60 -5.56 8.19
N ARG A 3 1.40 -6.09 9.13
CA ARG A 3 1.34 -5.61 10.50
C ARG A 3 1.73 -4.15 10.42
N TRP A 4 0.75 -3.30 10.66
CA TRP A 4 1.01 -1.94 11.06
C TRP A 4 2.02 -1.97 12.20
N PRO A 5 2.92 -0.99 12.27
CA PRO A 5 3.46 -0.67 13.57
C PRO A 5 2.27 -0.16 14.39
N THR A 6 1.61 -1.06 15.11
CA THR A 6 0.57 -0.77 16.12
C THR A 6 1.09 0.15 17.22
N SER A 7 2.36 0.52 17.18
CA SER A 7 3.02 1.49 18.04
C SER A 7 2.66 2.95 17.76
N TYR A 8 1.98 3.29 16.65
CA TYR A 8 1.76 4.70 16.28
C TYR A 8 0.30 5.12 16.12
N CYS A 9 -0.68 4.22 16.04
CA CYS A 9 -2.08 4.59 15.89
C CYS A 9 -2.99 3.53 16.52
N SER A 10 -4.09 3.96 17.14
CA SER A 10 -5.06 3.11 17.82
C SER A 10 -5.68 2.07 16.89
N SER A 11 -5.91 0.86 17.40
CA SER A 11 -6.56 -0.21 16.64
C SER A 11 -7.97 0.13 16.18
N ASN A 12 -8.61 1.13 16.81
CA ASN A 12 -9.97 1.58 16.48
C ASN A 12 -10.05 2.33 15.14
N ILE A 13 -8.91 2.84 14.65
CA ILE A 13 -8.83 3.64 13.44
C ILE A 13 -8.54 2.79 12.21
N LEU A 14 -7.95 1.61 12.43
CA LEU A 14 -7.54 0.74 11.34
C LEU A 14 -8.72 -0.10 10.84
N PRO A 15 -8.77 -0.41 9.54
CA PRO A 15 -9.81 -1.27 8.99
C PRO A 15 -9.81 -2.65 9.68
N SER A 16 -10.93 -2.98 10.32
CA SER A 16 -11.19 -4.28 10.96
C SER A 16 -12.27 -5.09 10.24
N GLN A 17 -12.66 -4.64 9.04
CA GLN A 17 -13.73 -5.23 8.24
C GLN A 17 -13.26 -6.37 7.35
N THR A 18 -14.21 -7.21 6.94
CA THR A 18 -14.06 -8.13 5.81
C THR A 18 -14.38 -7.41 4.50
N TYR A 19 -13.70 -7.77 3.42
CA TYR A 19 -13.90 -7.16 2.11
C TYR A 19 -14.82 -8.02 1.24
N ALA A 20 -15.82 -7.42 0.61
CA ALA A 20 -16.77 -8.10 -0.26
C ALA A 20 -16.22 -8.33 -1.68
N SER A 21 -15.18 -7.60 -2.07
CA SER A 21 -14.57 -7.72 -3.40
C SER A 21 -13.08 -7.38 -3.40
N ALA A 22 -12.38 -7.83 -4.44
CA ALA A 22 -11.00 -7.43 -4.68
C ALA A 22 -10.85 -5.91 -4.83
N GLY A 23 -11.82 -5.24 -5.47
CA GLY A 23 -11.81 -3.78 -5.63
C GLY A 23 -11.84 -3.04 -4.30
N GLU A 24 -12.72 -3.47 -3.39
CA GLU A 24 -12.77 -2.94 -2.03
C GLU A 24 -11.44 -3.18 -1.30
N TRP A 25 -10.86 -4.38 -1.42
CA TRP A 25 -9.57 -4.72 -0.83
C TRP A 25 -8.43 -3.80 -1.33
N TYR A 26 -8.31 -3.54 -2.64
CA TYR A 26 -7.30 -2.60 -3.17
C TYR A 26 -7.56 -1.16 -2.72
N SER A 27 -8.84 -0.74 -2.70
CA SER A 27 -9.22 0.61 -2.26
C SER A 27 -8.81 0.81 -0.80
N THR A 28 -9.17 -0.11 0.09
CA THR A 28 -8.78 -0.02 1.50
C THR A 28 -7.27 -0.04 1.65
N LEU A 29 -6.54 -0.94 0.96
CA LEU A 29 -5.08 -0.91 1.04
C LEU A 29 -4.46 0.40 0.54
N SER A 30 -5.07 1.07 -0.45
CA SER A 30 -4.59 2.38 -0.89
C SER A 30 -4.76 3.47 0.19
N ASP A 31 -5.86 3.45 0.95
CA ASP A 31 -6.05 4.32 2.12
C ASP A 31 -5.00 4.00 3.20
N ILE A 32 -4.71 2.71 3.38
CA ILE A 32 -3.70 2.23 4.32
C ILE A 32 -2.30 2.76 3.96
N HIS A 33 -1.90 2.78 2.69
CA HIS A 33 -0.62 3.38 2.28
C HIS A 33 -0.53 4.86 2.62
N MET A 34 -1.60 5.62 2.38
CA MET A 34 -1.67 7.04 2.74
C MET A 34 -1.57 7.23 4.25
N ALA A 35 -2.31 6.44 5.01
CA ALA A 35 -2.27 6.45 6.47
C ALA A 35 -0.88 6.12 7.03
N GLN A 36 -0.21 5.09 6.51
CA GLN A 36 1.15 4.74 6.94
C GLN A 36 2.11 5.90 6.74
N LEU A 37 2.11 6.51 5.54
CA LEU A 37 2.97 7.66 5.28
C LEU A 37 2.60 8.85 6.17
N ALA A 38 1.31 9.08 6.41
CA ALA A 38 0.84 10.18 7.26
C ALA A 38 1.28 10.03 8.72
N PHE A 39 1.15 8.83 9.30
CA PHE A 39 1.44 8.57 10.71
C PHE A 39 2.90 8.24 11.00
N GLN A 40 3.67 7.81 10.01
CA GLN A 40 5.10 7.63 10.18
C GLN A 40 5.76 9.01 10.36
N HIS A 41 6.12 9.33 11.60
CA HIS A 41 6.72 10.63 11.93
C HIS A 41 8.22 10.65 11.65
N ASN A 42 8.94 9.61 12.07
CA ASN A 42 10.39 9.54 11.94
C ASN A 42 10.78 8.80 10.67
N ASP A 43 11.80 9.32 9.98
CA ASP A 43 12.44 8.68 8.82
C ASP A 43 11.43 8.28 7.72
N ALA A 44 10.33 9.05 7.61
CA ALA A 44 9.29 8.81 6.62
C ALA A 44 9.69 9.38 5.25
N VAL A 45 10.40 10.50 5.24
CA VAL A 45 10.87 11.20 4.04
C VAL A 45 12.32 11.64 4.22
N GLU A 46 13.05 11.74 3.12
CA GLU A 46 14.44 12.20 3.09
C GLU A 46 14.50 13.72 2.89
N ASP A 47 13.74 14.25 1.93
CA ASP A 47 13.65 15.66 1.59
C ASP A 47 12.26 16.03 1.03
N LYS A 48 12.13 17.25 0.48
CA LYS A 48 10.85 17.76 -0.03
C LYS A 48 10.41 17.02 -1.29
N GLU A 49 11.38 16.68 -2.13
CA GLU A 49 11.19 15.98 -3.38
C GLU A 49 10.70 14.56 -3.11
N ASP A 50 11.35 13.83 -2.20
CA ASP A 50 10.93 12.49 -1.75
C ASP A 50 9.55 12.52 -1.06
N ALA A 51 9.26 13.55 -0.26
CA ALA A 51 7.92 13.73 0.31
C ALA A 51 6.85 13.93 -0.78
N GLY A 52 7.17 14.68 -1.84
CA GLY A 52 6.33 14.86 -3.01
C GLY A 52 6.11 13.55 -3.77
N ASP A 53 7.18 12.83 -4.07
CA ASP A 53 7.16 11.51 -4.71
C ASP A 53 6.24 10.54 -3.96
N LYS A 54 6.45 10.41 -2.65
CA LYS A 54 5.69 9.50 -1.80
C LYS A 54 4.21 9.86 -1.73
N TYR A 55 3.87 11.14 -1.62
CA TYR A 55 2.47 11.59 -1.57
C TYR A 55 1.77 11.37 -2.92
N VAL A 56 2.35 11.89 -4.01
CA VAL A 56 1.71 11.84 -5.33
C VAL A 56 1.53 10.41 -5.81
N ALA A 57 2.54 9.55 -5.63
CA ALA A 57 2.44 8.13 -5.99
C ALA A 57 1.25 7.45 -5.31
N ARG A 58 1.13 7.61 -3.98
CA ARG A 58 0.05 7.00 -3.19
C ARG A 58 -1.32 7.60 -3.51
N GLN A 59 -1.39 8.92 -3.73
CA GLN A 59 -2.65 9.58 -4.10
C GLN A 59 -3.13 9.16 -5.50
N LEU A 60 -2.23 9.02 -6.46
CA LEU A 60 -2.58 8.51 -7.80
C LEU A 60 -3.00 7.05 -7.76
N PHE A 61 -2.29 6.22 -7.00
CA PHE A 61 -2.66 4.83 -6.77
C PHE A 61 -4.07 4.73 -6.17
N ARG A 62 -4.37 5.54 -5.15
CA ARG A 62 -5.69 5.64 -4.54
C ARG A 62 -6.77 6.12 -5.52
N ASN A 63 -6.47 7.14 -6.32
CA ASN A 63 -7.38 7.63 -7.36
C ASN A 63 -7.70 6.55 -8.40
N LEU A 64 -6.73 5.71 -8.77
CA LEU A 64 -6.95 4.55 -9.64
C LEU A 64 -7.80 3.47 -8.95
N ALA A 65 -7.55 3.21 -7.67
CA ALA A 65 -8.30 2.24 -6.87
C ALA A 65 -9.79 2.63 -6.79
N ALA A 66 -10.06 3.87 -6.40
CA ALA A 66 -11.41 4.43 -6.29
C ALA A 66 -12.18 4.40 -7.62
N LYS A 67 -11.48 4.52 -8.76
CA LYS A 67 -12.06 4.43 -10.11
C LYS A 67 -12.15 2.99 -10.64
N GLY A 68 -11.72 1.99 -9.88
CA GLY A 68 -11.67 0.59 -10.32
C GLY A 68 -10.72 0.35 -11.50
N ARG A 69 -9.68 1.20 -11.65
CA ARG A 69 -8.74 1.20 -12.79
C ARG A 69 -7.39 0.55 -12.49
N LEU A 70 -7.14 0.09 -11.26
CA LEU A 70 -5.89 -0.59 -10.91
C LEU A 70 -5.74 -1.94 -11.61
N VAL A 71 -6.80 -2.76 -11.53
CA VAL A 71 -6.81 -4.13 -12.05
C VAL A 71 -7.57 -4.16 -13.38
N PRO A 72 -7.00 -4.75 -14.46
CA PRO A 72 -7.72 -4.95 -15.71
C PRO A 72 -9.06 -5.67 -15.50
N GLU A 73 -10.06 -5.32 -16.31
CA GLU A 73 -11.41 -5.88 -16.22
C GLU A 73 -11.42 -7.42 -16.32
N SER A 74 -10.58 -7.96 -17.21
CA SER A 74 -10.39 -9.41 -17.42
C SER A 74 -9.82 -10.15 -16.20
N SER A 75 -9.21 -9.43 -15.26
CA SER A 75 -8.62 -9.96 -14.03
C SER A 75 -9.48 -9.71 -12.79
N LYS A 76 -10.67 -9.11 -12.92
CA LYS A 76 -11.67 -9.06 -11.86
C LYS A 76 -12.34 -10.44 -11.75
N SER A 77 -11.68 -11.42 -11.12
CA SER A 77 -12.36 -12.67 -10.76
C SER A 77 -13.44 -12.34 -9.73
N ASP A 78 -14.67 -12.78 -9.96
CA ASP A 78 -15.78 -12.62 -9.03
C ASP A 78 -15.40 -13.12 -7.63
N GLY A 79 -15.17 -12.19 -6.70
CA GLY A 79 -15.26 -12.39 -5.24
C GLY A 79 -14.40 -13.47 -4.57
N GLU A 80 -13.58 -14.24 -5.28
CA GLU A 80 -12.89 -15.38 -4.67
C GLU A 80 -11.65 -14.90 -3.89
N PHE A 81 -11.77 -14.87 -2.56
CA PHE A 81 -10.65 -14.71 -1.65
C PHE A 81 -10.05 -16.08 -1.30
N ARG A 82 -8.72 -16.15 -1.27
CA ARG A 82 -7.98 -17.34 -0.81
C ARG A 82 -7.09 -16.99 0.37
N LEU A 83 -6.77 -18.00 1.17
CA LEU A 83 -5.74 -17.86 2.20
C LEU A 83 -4.38 -17.71 1.51
N PHE A 84 -3.71 -16.59 1.79
CA PHE A 84 -2.38 -16.27 1.30
C PHE A 84 -1.43 -16.13 2.48
N SER A 85 -0.20 -16.62 2.34
CA SER A 85 0.87 -16.44 3.35
C SER A 85 2.10 -15.79 2.71
N GLU A 86 2.59 -14.73 3.33
CA GLU A 86 3.78 -13.97 2.88
C GLU A 86 5.08 -14.75 3.08
N ASP A 87 5.12 -15.66 4.05
CA ASP A 87 6.29 -16.45 4.40
C ASP A 87 6.07 -17.94 4.12
N PHE A 88 5.43 -18.25 2.99
CA PHE A 88 5.24 -19.64 2.57
C PHE A 88 6.54 -20.19 1.96
N ARG A 89 7.36 -20.80 2.81
CA ARG A 89 8.66 -21.39 2.47
C ARG A 89 8.68 -22.89 2.80
N PRO A 90 9.55 -23.69 2.15
CA PRO A 90 9.65 -25.13 2.43
C PRO A 90 9.91 -25.47 3.90
N ALA A 91 10.59 -24.58 4.65
CA ALA A 91 10.83 -24.76 6.08
C ALA A 91 9.53 -24.79 6.93
N ASN A 92 8.43 -24.27 6.39
CA ASN A 92 7.12 -24.20 7.06
C ASN A 92 6.22 -25.39 6.67
N VAL A 93 6.73 -26.36 5.89
CA VAL A 93 6.01 -27.57 5.48
C VAL A 93 6.59 -28.78 6.21
N LEU A 94 5.76 -29.45 7.01
CA LEU A 94 6.14 -30.65 7.74
C LEU A 94 5.95 -31.88 6.85
N LEU A 95 6.95 -32.76 6.84
CA LEU A 95 6.94 -34.02 6.11
C LEU A 95 6.98 -35.21 7.08
N SER A 96 6.29 -36.29 6.73
CA SER A 96 6.46 -37.60 7.38
C SER A 96 7.79 -38.26 6.98
N GLU A 97 8.12 -39.37 7.63
CA GLU A 97 9.25 -40.23 7.23
C GLU A 97 9.16 -40.74 5.77
N HIS A 98 7.96 -40.77 5.19
CA HIS A 98 7.71 -41.15 3.81
C HIS A 98 7.63 -39.96 2.84
N LEU A 99 8.12 -38.78 3.26
CA LEU A 99 8.11 -37.54 2.49
C LEU A 99 6.70 -37.07 2.10
N GLN A 100 5.68 -37.42 2.88
CA GLN A 100 4.33 -36.93 2.67
C GLN A 100 4.11 -35.65 3.48
N VAL A 101 3.45 -34.65 2.89
CA VAL A 101 3.07 -33.43 3.63
C VAL A 101 2.07 -33.80 4.72
N VAL A 102 2.43 -33.54 5.98
CA VAL A 102 1.59 -33.81 7.15
C VAL A 102 1.06 -32.55 7.82
N GLY A 103 1.62 -31.39 7.48
CA GLY A 103 1.15 -30.12 8.01
C GLY A 103 1.87 -28.93 7.41
N VAL A 104 1.24 -27.77 7.54
CA VAL A 104 1.84 -26.47 7.26
C VAL A 104 1.72 -25.65 8.55
N ILE A 105 2.83 -25.07 8.97
CA ILE A 105 2.93 -24.26 10.18
C ILE A 105 3.20 -22.79 9.83
N ASP A 106 3.36 -21.96 10.87
CA ASP A 106 3.82 -20.58 10.74
C ASP A 106 2.85 -19.68 9.95
N TRP A 107 1.58 -19.71 10.36
CA TRP A 107 0.50 -18.92 9.75
C TRP A 107 0.45 -17.46 10.25
N GLU A 108 1.47 -16.96 10.96
CA GLU A 108 1.42 -15.66 11.65
C GLU A 108 1.33 -14.43 10.72
N PHE A 109 1.66 -14.62 9.43
CA PHE A 109 1.54 -13.62 8.37
C PHE A 109 0.49 -13.98 7.31
N ALA A 110 -0.36 -14.97 7.59
CA ALA A 110 -1.41 -15.39 6.67
C ALA A 110 -2.64 -14.50 6.75
N TYR A 111 -3.34 -14.33 5.63
CA TYR A 111 -4.58 -13.56 5.53
C TYR A 111 -5.38 -13.91 4.28
N ALA A 112 -6.66 -13.56 4.27
CA ALA A 112 -7.50 -13.69 3.08
C ALA A 112 -7.14 -12.57 2.08
N ALA A 113 -6.76 -12.94 0.86
CA ALA A 113 -6.42 -12.03 -0.23
C ALA A 113 -7.21 -12.37 -1.49
N PRO A 114 -7.42 -11.42 -2.41
CA PRO A 114 -7.96 -11.72 -3.73
C PRO A 114 -7.15 -12.86 -4.40
N SER A 115 -7.82 -13.80 -5.05
CA SER A 115 -7.18 -14.99 -5.63
C SER A 115 -6.02 -14.67 -6.58
N GLN A 116 -6.05 -13.51 -7.23
CA GLN A 116 -4.99 -12.96 -8.08
C GLN A 116 -3.65 -12.82 -7.34
N CYS A 117 -3.66 -12.63 -6.02
CA CYS A 117 -2.44 -12.59 -5.21
C CYS A 117 -1.77 -13.97 -5.09
N SER A 118 -2.51 -15.07 -5.26
CA SER A 118 -2.04 -16.44 -5.07
C SER A 118 -1.63 -17.14 -6.37
N PHE A 119 -2.19 -16.71 -7.51
CA PHE A 119 -2.07 -17.43 -8.78
C PHE A 119 -0.96 -16.96 -9.71
N ASP A 120 -0.37 -15.79 -9.46
CA ASP A 120 0.73 -15.30 -10.27
C ASP A 120 2.07 -15.61 -9.60
N PRO A 121 2.82 -16.66 -10.02
CA PRO A 121 4.25 -16.69 -9.71
C PRO A 121 4.88 -15.38 -10.24
N PRO A 122 5.91 -14.84 -9.56
CA PRO A 122 6.54 -13.58 -9.95
C PRO A 122 7.17 -13.74 -11.34
N SER A 123 6.39 -13.48 -12.38
CA SER A 123 6.87 -13.25 -13.73
C SER A 123 7.05 -11.76 -13.89
N TRP A 124 8.29 -11.35 -14.11
CA TRP A 124 8.66 -9.94 -14.24
C TRP A 124 7.96 -9.26 -15.42
N ASP A 125 7.44 -10.05 -16.36
CA ASP A 125 6.70 -9.59 -17.54
C ASP A 125 5.23 -9.23 -17.24
N LYS A 126 4.70 -9.60 -16.06
CA LYS A 126 3.29 -9.35 -15.70
C LYS A 126 3.16 -8.26 -14.64
N ARG A 127 2.55 -7.14 -15.04
CA ARG A 127 2.13 -6.02 -14.17
C ARG A 127 1.34 -6.44 -12.93
N ALA A 128 0.54 -7.51 -13.03
CA ALA A 128 -0.32 -7.98 -11.94
C ALA A 128 0.48 -8.35 -10.67
N TRP A 129 1.63 -9.01 -10.83
CA TRP A 129 2.50 -9.32 -9.69
C TRP A 129 3.06 -8.04 -9.03
N MET A 130 3.54 -7.07 -9.82
CA MET A 130 4.07 -5.80 -9.31
C MET A 130 3.01 -5.01 -8.55
N LEU A 131 1.79 -4.92 -9.10
CA LEU A 131 0.65 -4.30 -8.45
C LEU A 131 0.34 -4.97 -7.10
N ASN A 132 0.21 -6.31 -7.10
CA ASN A 132 -0.05 -7.09 -5.90
C ASN A 132 1.05 -6.95 -4.87
N TYR A 133 2.31 -6.83 -5.30
CA TYR A 133 3.43 -6.67 -4.39
C TYR A 133 3.48 -5.25 -3.81
N ALA A 134 3.38 -4.21 -4.65
CA ALA A 134 3.39 -2.81 -4.22
C ALA A 134 2.27 -2.52 -3.24
N VAL A 135 1.04 -3.00 -3.51
CA VAL A 135 -0.10 -2.75 -2.63
C VAL A 135 0.07 -3.41 -1.25
N ARG A 136 0.86 -4.48 -1.13
CA ARG A 136 1.10 -5.17 0.15
C ARG A 136 2.34 -4.69 0.89
N LYS A 137 3.31 -4.14 0.18
CA LYS A 137 4.65 -3.81 0.70
C LYS A 137 4.92 -2.32 0.56
N SER A 138 4.46 -1.54 1.53
CA SER A 138 4.63 -0.07 1.55
C SER A 138 6.09 0.38 1.46
N TRP A 139 7.03 -0.36 2.07
CA TRP A 139 8.47 -0.08 1.97
C TRP A 139 9.04 -0.21 0.56
N ALA A 140 8.42 -1.00 -0.32
CA ALA A 140 8.84 -1.21 -1.70
C ALA A 140 7.95 -0.44 -2.70
N PHE A 141 6.90 0.22 -2.19
CA PHE A 141 5.86 0.83 -3.02
C PHE A 141 6.45 1.89 -3.95
N ASP A 142 7.26 2.80 -3.43
CA ASP A 142 7.78 3.96 -4.16
C ASP A 142 8.64 3.52 -5.36
N PHE A 143 9.58 2.60 -5.11
CA PHE A 143 10.40 2.02 -6.17
C PHE A 143 9.57 1.33 -7.24
N ILE A 144 8.62 0.48 -6.85
CA ILE A 144 7.82 -0.28 -7.82
C ILE A 144 6.88 0.63 -8.61
N TRP A 145 6.28 1.60 -7.92
CA TRP A 145 5.36 2.56 -8.52
C TRP A 145 6.06 3.34 -9.62
N TRP A 146 7.12 4.08 -9.28
CA TRP A 146 7.81 4.94 -10.23
C TRP A 146 8.53 4.16 -11.32
N LYS A 147 9.12 3.01 -10.97
CA LYS A 147 9.91 2.25 -11.94
C LYS A 147 9.06 1.47 -12.94
N PHE A 148 7.90 0.98 -12.54
CA PHE A 148 7.16 0.00 -13.34
C PHE A 148 5.66 0.25 -13.49
N LEU A 149 4.99 0.92 -12.54
CA LEU A 149 3.54 1.07 -12.58
C LEU A 149 3.09 2.41 -13.16
N ASP A 150 3.71 3.53 -12.77
CA ASP A 150 3.29 4.89 -13.15
C ASP A 150 3.06 5.03 -14.66
N GLU A 151 4.08 4.73 -15.48
CA GLU A 151 3.99 4.95 -16.92
C GLU A 151 2.94 4.07 -17.60
N SER A 152 2.67 2.90 -17.04
CA SER A 152 1.64 2.00 -17.54
C SER A 152 0.21 2.51 -17.29
N TYR A 153 0.02 3.49 -16.41
CA TYR A 153 -1.26 4.17 -16.18
C TYR A 153 -1.33 5.55 -16.83
N PHE A 154 -0.21 6.29 -16.87
CA PHE A 154 -0.20 7.72 -17.20
C PHE A 154 0.70 8.10 -18.38
N GLY A 155 1.34 7.13 -19.05
CA GLY A 155 2.23 7.36 -20.19
C GLY A 155 3.66 7.71 -19.76
N PRO A 156 4.55 8.14 -20.67
CA PRO A 156 5.95 8.39 -20.35
C PRO A 156 6.18 9.39 -19.20
N ASN A 157 7.22 9.13 -18.40
CA ASN A 157 7.71 9.98 -17.32
C ASN A 157 9.24 9.85 -17.23
N GLU A 158 9.95 10.68 -17.99
CA GLU A 158 11.40 10.58 -18.21
C GLU A 158 12.21 10.53 -16.90
N ASN A 159 11.82 11.35 -15.93
CA ASN A 159 12.50 11.44 -14.63
C ASN A 159 12.00 10.42 -13.60
N GLN A 160 10.89 9.72 -13.88
CA GLN A 160 10.24 8.82 -12.94
C GLN A 160 9.89 9.50 -11.61
N ASP A 161 9.51 10.77 -11.66
CA ASP A 161 9.21 11.62 -10.50
C ASP A 161 7.76 12.09 -10.48
N TYR A 162 7.37 12.71 -9.38
CA TYR A 162 6.03 13.28 -9.20
C TYR A 162 5.74 14.53 -10.01
N GLN A 163 6.76 15.27 -10.46
CA GLN A 163 6.61 16.61 -11.02
C GLN A 163 5.78 16.56 -12.32
N ALA A 164 6.01 15.55 -13.15
CA ALA A 164 5.23 15.28 -14.35
C ALA A 164 3.77 14.88 -14.05
N ARG A 165 3.45 14.55 -12.79
CA ARG A 165 2.19 13.95 -12.36
C ARG A 165 1.34 14.85 -11.46
N VAL A 166 1.88 15.92 -10.90
CA VAL A 166 1.14 16.90 -10.06
C VAL A 166 -0.11 17.44 -10.76
N GLY A 167 -0.06 17.61 -12.09
CA GLY A 167 -1.20 18.07 -12.89
C GLY A 167 -2.41 17.12 -12.89
N LEU A 168 -2.20 15.83 -12.58
CA LEU A 168 -3.26 14.81 -12.55
C LEU A 168 -4.07 14.80 -11.25
N LEU A 169 -3.57 15.46 -10.21
CA LEU A 169 -4.28 15.64 -8.95
C LEU A 169 -5.40 16.68 -9.09
N SER A 170 -6.43 16.58 -8.26
CA SER A 170 -7.40 17.67 -8.11
C SER A 170 -6.74 18.89 -7.42
N GLU A 171 -7.39 20.05 -7.49
CA GLU A 171 -6.92 21.24 -6.75
C GLU A 171 -6.85 21.00 -5.24
N SER A 172 -7.84 20.28 -4.68
CA SER A 172 -7.83 19.90 -3.26
C SER A 172 -6.64 19.01 -2.93
N GLN A 173 -6.38 17.98 -3.75
CA GLN A 173 -5.27 17.04 -3.57
C GLN A 173 -3.91 17.75 -3.68
N ARG A 174 -3.75 18.71 -4.60
CA ARG A 174 -2.52 19.52 -4.69
C ARG A 174 -2.30 20.37 -3.43
N LYS A 175 -3.35 21.02 -2.92
CA LYS A 175 -3.25 21.82 -1.70
C LYS A 175 -2.86 20.96 -0.48
N VAL A 176 -3.46 19.78 -0.36
CA VAL A 176 -3.08 18.85 0.71
C VAL A 176 -1.66 18.32 0.53
N MET A 177 -1.22 18.02 -0.70
CA MET A 177 0.17 17.65 -0.98
C MET A 177 1.15 18.71 -0.48
N GLU A 178 0.93 19.99 -0.77
CA GLU A 178 1.81 21.08 -0.34
C GLU A 178 1.91 21.16 1.19
N LEU A 179 0.75 21.11 1.88
CA LEU A 179 0.69 21.10 3.35
C LEU A 179 1.35 19.85 3.94
N PHE A 180 1.16 18.70 3.28
CA PHE A 180 1.74 17.43 3.68
C PHE A 180 3.27 17.48 3.62
N VAL A 181 3.85 17.99 2.54
CA VAL A 181 5.30 18.14 2.38
C VAL A 181 5.88 19.06 3.44
N VAL A 182 5.26 20.23 3.67
CA VAL A 182 5.72 21.18 4.71
C VAL A 182 5.74 20.50 6.07
N ARG A 183 4.64 19.83 6.44
CA ARG A 183 4.56 19.10 7.72
C ARG A 183 5.61 18.01 7.82
N LYS A 184 5.81 17.19 6.78
CA LYS A 184 6.81 16.12 6.80
C LYS A 184 8.23 16.65 6.97
N MET A 185 8.53 17.83 6.45
CA MET A 185 9.82 18.46 6.70
C MET A 185 9.99 18.94 8.14
N GLU A 186 8.93 19.46 8.75
CA GLU A 186 8.95 19.82 10.18
C GLU A 186 9.11 18.59 11.08
N GLU A 187 8.39 17.50 10.77
CA GLU A 187 8.47 16.21 11.47
C GLU A 187 9.88 15.62 11.39
N SER A 188 10.51 15.64 10.21
CA SER A 188 11.86 15.13 9.98
C SER A 188 12.94 15.89 10.75
N GLY A 189 12.69 17.18 11.04
CA GLY A 189 13.57 18.00 11.88
C GLY A 189 13.49 17.68 13.38
N ASN A 190 12.46 16.94 13.82
CA ASN A 190 12.21 16.70 15.24
C ASN A 190 11.86 15.23 15.49
N ARG A 191 12.88 14.43 15.78
CA ARG A 191 12.71 12.99 16.05
C ARG A 191 12.01 12.76 17.38
N LYS A 192 10.77 12.28 17.35
CA LYS A 192 9.99 11.92 18.54
C LYS A 192 9.04 10.78 18.28
N ILE A 193 8.71 10.03 19.32
CA ILE A 193 7.61 9.07 19.27
C ILE A 193 6.33 9.86 19.51
N ILE A 194 5.39 9.82 18.56
CA ILE A 194 4.06 10.41 18.73
C ILE A 194 3.09 9.29 19.06
N GLU A 195 2.38 9.47 20.17
CA GLU A 195 1.14 8.75 20.46
C GLU A 195 -0.02 9.59 19.95
N TRP A 196 -0.86 8.99 19.11
CA TRP A 196 -2.02 9.66 18.54
C TRP A 196 -3.27 9.29 19.33
N SER A 197 -4.07 10.30 19.68
CA SER A 197 -5.42 10.06 20.19
C SER A 197 -6.34 9.59 19.07
N ASP A 198 -7.46 8.94 19.41
CA ASP A 198 -8.43 8.47 18.42
C ASP A 198 -8.99 9.64 17.57
N GLU A 199 -9.18 10.81 18.18
CA GLU A 199 -9.67 12.03 17.52
C GLU A 199 -8.62 12.63 16.58
N ASP A 200 -7.40 12.84 17.07
CA ASP A 200 -6.32 13.45 16.26
C ASP A 200 -5.96 12.60 15.05
N ALA A 201 -5.98 11.27 15.20
CA ALA A 201 -5.70 10.37 14.10
C ALA A 201 -6.87 10.29 13.10
N ALA A 202 -8.13 10.38 13.54
CA ALA A 202 -9.26 10.47 12.64
C ALA A 202 -9.20 11.77 11.80
N ASP A 203 -8.91 12.90 12.44
CA ASP A 203 -8.72 14.19 11.76
C ASP A 203 -7.56 14.13 10.77
N ARG A 204 -6.43 13.51 11.17
CA ARG A 204 -5.27 13.34 10.29
C ARG A 204 -5.58 12.49 9.06
N LEU A 205 -6.38 11.44 9.21
CA LEU A 205 -6.82 10.63 8.09
C LEU A 205 -7.77 11.39 7.17
N ALA A 206 -8.74 12.11 7.73
CA ALA A 206 -9.68 12.91 6.95
C ALA A 206 -8.97 13.99 6.12
N GLU A 207 -7.87 14.55 6.64
CA GLU A 207 -7.02 15.50 5.93
C GLU A 207 -6.36 14.88 4.68
N VAL A 208 -5.82 13.67 4.80
CA VAL A 208 -5.01 13.06 3.73
C VAL A 208 -5.81 12.20 2.75
N LEU A 209 -7.01 11.74 3.12
CA LEU A 209 -7.85 10.84 2.31
C LEU A 209 -8.89 11.57 1.44
N ILE A 210 -8.46 12.65 0.77
CA ILE A 210 -9.32 13.50 -0.07
C ILE A 210 -9.30 13.19 -1.57
#